data_AF-A0A4E0RZU3-F1
#
_entry.id   AF-A0A4E0RZU3-F1
#
_cell.length_a   1.000
_cell.length_b   1.000
_cell.length_c   1.000
_cell.angle_alpha   90.00
_cell.angle_beta   90.00
_cell.angle_gamma   90.00
#
_symmetry.space_group_name_H-M   'P 1'
#
loop_
_entity.id
_entity.type
_entity.pdbx_description
1 polymer ?
#
loop_
_entity_poly.entity_id
_entity_poly.type
_entity_poly.pdbx_seq_one_letter_code
_entity_poly.pdbx_strand_id
1 'polypeptide(L)'
;MNPWKKHMWLLFLYVLDRITAHTEVEYYETIVTKTYNCTSYVLNLDLEWLRFRVNQEVEKSCPTDASFVVTELSQRSTECRIGFRYIPNQGEVMKHAKCAKKVNEILENVTDFAYGTQWGCPETAVSVKVTEYYHLGVHVPSVHTMALSETHAGECYVPSLQWKNPILFQCRMNTYGGYAWVASNPKACELPEFSNPTIKMMNYLKRSPIYCSLRIFLYYGFLLQQKTQLMSRLNAVTKGLTTECQDFKIRWIYQNARVDYHRLIDLLFINLRKFNDHQLPAFRVLSMLKICHKLLASTLMGYFGGTELVFQRTEYFQVLIIPLGRFFTAIRCLDGMSVIPDSVKTAVALVCNDHLKGLEYESFYGMHIVVALLTVWPEDPTKKFQVRINYTLPPFQQPGNYICARFIYDGDILDESSNDGCWEVEAHEFWVLCKCTKPGTFALIQDRMPLGPDTAKYKNKLSQPTTDMMHVAVLLLLSTSCLLHLYIRW
;
A
#
# COMPACT_ATOMS: atom_id res chain seq x y z
N MET A 1 -28.33 40.31 50.52
CA MET A 1 -27.30 39.47 49.87
C MET A 1 -27.85 38.06 49.73
N ASN A 2 -27.96 37.57 48.49
CA ASN A 2 -28.74 36.37 48.16
C ASN A 2 -27.93 35.08 48.48
N PRO A 3 -28.40 34.19 49.38
CA PRO A 3 -27.66 32.99 49.84
C PRO A 3 -27.32 31.98 48.73
N TRP A 4 -27.94 32.12 47.56
CA TRP A 4 -27.68 31.32 46.37
C TRP A 4 -26.31 31.57 45.71
N LYS A 5 -25.79 32.81 45.75
CA LYS A 5 -24.46 33.10 45.17
C LYS A 5 -23.32 32.41 45.93
N LYS A 6 -23.49 32.19 47.24
CA LYS A 6 -22.48 31.54 48.10
C LYS A 6 -22.46 30.02 47.90
N HIS A 7 -23.63 29.41 47.74
CA HIS A 7 -23.75 27.97 47.49
C HIS A 7 -23.26 27.58 46.09
N MET A 8 -23.55 28.39 45.08
CA MET A 8 -23.10 28.11 43.71
C MET A 8 -21.57 28.24 43.57
N TRP A 9 -20.95 29.18 44.29
CA TRP A 9 -19.49 29.32 44.33
C TRP A 9 -18.81 28.15 45.07
N LEU A 10 -19.39 27.68 46.17
CA LEU A 10 -18.91 26.50 46.89
C LEU A 10 -19.07 25.20 46.10
N LEU A 11 -20.15 25.07 45.33
CA LEU A 11 -20.35 23.95 44.40
C LEU A 11 -19.37 24.00 43.24
N PHE A 12 -19.09 25.19 42.69
CA PHE A 12 -18.11 25.35 41.63
C PHE A 12 -16.69 25.06 42.11
N LEU A 13 -16.34 25.49 43.33
CA LEU A 13 -15.08 25.13 43.97
C LEU A 13 -15.02 23.64 44.29
N TYR A 14 -16.07 23.01 44.82
CA TYR A 14 -16.10 21.57 45.10
C TYR A 14 -16.02 20.72 43.83
N VAL A 15 -16.62 21.18 42.73
CA VAL A 15 -16.51 20.53 41.41
C VAL A 15 -15.11 20.74 40.83
N LEU A 16 -14.51 21.93 40.97
CA LEU A 16 -13.12 22.16 40.57
C LEU A 16 -12.16 21.31 41.41
N ASP A 17 -12.35 21.23 42.73
CA ASP A 17 -11.53 20.42 43.65
C ASP A 17 -11.70 18.92 43.39
N ARG A 18 -12.90 18.47 43.02
CA ARG A 18 -13.19 17.10 42.55
C ARG A 18 -12.61 16.82 41.16
N ILE A 19 -12.55 17.80 40.27
CA ILE A 19 -11.94 17.66 38.94
C ILE A 19 -10.41 17.62 39.07
N THR A 20 -9.82 18.45 39.93
CA THR A 20 -8.37 18.39 40.23
C THR A 20 -8.00 17.12 40.99
N ALA A 21 -8.84 16.65 41.92
CA ALA A 21 -8.66 15.37 42.63
C ALA A 21 -9.00 14.13 41.78
N HIS A 22 -9.62 14.28 40.60
CA HIS A 22 -9.77 13.19 39.60
C HIS A 22 -8.78 13.29 38.44
N THR A 23 -7.87 14.26 38.46
CA THR A 23 -6.71 14.32 37.55
C THR A 23 -5.39 13.89 38.19
N GLU A 24 -5.39 13.48 39.46
CA GLU A 24 -4.36 12.58 39.98
C GLU A 24 -4.71 11.16 39.51
N VAL A 25 -4.44 10.90 38.23
CA VAL A 25 -4.22 9.52 37.79
C VAL A 25 -3.00 9.07 38.60
N GLU A 26 -3.21 8.22 39.60
CA GLU A 26 -2.14 7.42 40.19
C GLU A 26 -1.50 6.64 39.03
N TYR A 27 -0.39 7.18 38.51
CA TYR A 27 0.50 6.49 37.61
C TYR A 27 1.14 5.35 38.41
N TYR A 28 0.44 4.22 38.53
CA TYR A 28 1.12 2.98 38.87
C TYR A 28 2.10 2.71 37.73
N GLU A 29 3.39 2.90 37.99
CA GLU A 29 4.47 2.46 37.11
C GLU A 29 4.44 0.93 37.02
N THR A 30 3.51 0.37 36.25
CA THR A 30 3.49 -1.05 35.96
C THR A 30 4.60 -1.35 34.96
N ILE A 31 5.75 -1.74 35.50
CA ILE A 31 6.79 -2.42 34.72
C ILE A 31 6.26 -3.81 34.35
N VAL A 32 6.14 -4.06 33.05
CA VAL A 32 5.78 -5.38 32.52
C VAL A 32 7.07 -6.16 32.32
N THR A 33 7.25 -7.20 33.11
CA THR A 33 8.44 -8.05 33.00
C THR A 33 8.14 -9.32 32.21
N LYS A 34 9.00 -9.66 31.24
CA LYS A 34 8.96 -10.93 30.50
C LYS A 34 10.27 -11.69 30.62
N THR A 35 10.19 -13.01 30.49
CA THR A 35 11.33 -13.92 30.52
C THR A 35 11.56 -14.51 29.14
N TYR A 36 12.82 -14.56 28.71
CA TYR A 36 13.28 -15.06 27.42
C TYR A 36 14.39 -16.09 27.63
N ASN A 37 14.48 -17.07 26.73
CA ASN A 37 15.63 -17.97 26.68
C ASN A 37 16.85 -17.18 26.20
N CYS A 38 17.98 -17.32 26.88
CA CYS A 38 19.24 -16.65 26.56
C CYS A 38 20.45 -17.59 26.59
N THR A 39 20.21 -18.90 26.47
CA THR A 39 21.24 -19.94 26.70
C THR A 39 22.45 -19.81 25.77
N SER A 40 22.27 -19.29 24.55
CA SER A 40 23.37 -19.17 23.57
C SER A 40 24.18 -17.88 23.69
N TYR A 41 23.75 -16.92 24.49
CA TYR A 41 24.40 -15.60 24.59
C TYR A 41 25.51 -15.60 25.64
N VAL A 42 26.42 -14.63 25.51
CA VAL A 42 27.45 -14.40 26.54
C VAL A 42 26.82 -13.98 27.86
N LEU A 43 27.51 -14.25 28.96
CA LEU A 43 27.11 -13.78 30.28
C LEU A 43 27.26 -12.26 30.36
N ASN A 44 26.27 -11.57 30.95
CA ASN A 44 26.19 -10.11 31.10
C ASN A 44 25.86 -9.37 29.80
N LEU A 45 24.70 -9.69 29.22
CA LEU A 45 24.13 -8.93 28.12
C LEU A 45 23.99 -7.44 28.44
N ASP A 46 24.27 -6.60 27.44
CA ASP A 46 24.31 -5.15 27.57
C ASP A 46 22.90 -4.55 27.53
N LEU A 47 22.45 -4.00 28.68
CA LEU A 47 21.16 -3.34 28.81
C LEU A 47 21.06 -2.07 27.96
N GLU A 48 22.13 -1.29 27.85
CA GLU A 48 22.11 -0.04 27.08
C GLU A 48 22.01 -0.31 25.58
N TRP A 49 22.67 -1.36 25.10
CA TRP A 49 22.48 -1.82 23.72
C TRP A 49 21.04 -2.24 23.44
N LEU A 50 20.43 -3.00 24.35
CA LEU A 50 19.02 -3.41 24.23
C LEU A 50 18.07 -2.20 24.23
N ARG A 51 18.29 -1.23 25.14
CA ARG A 51 17.53 0.03 25.18
C ARG A 51 17.66 0.78 23.86
N PHE A 52 18.88 0.95 23.36
CA PHE A 52 19.17 1.62 22.10
C PHE A 52 18.41 0.96 20.93
N ARG A 53 18.49 -0.36 20.81
CA ARG A 53 17.84 -1.12 19.73
C ARG A 53 16.31 -1.01 19.77
N VAL A 54 15.71 -1.13 20.95
CA VAL A 54 14.25 -1.01 21.14
C VAL A 54 13.80 0.42 20.84
N ASN A 55 14.47 1.43 21.40
CA ASN A 55 14.12 2.84 21.19
C ASN A 55 14.17 3.21 19.70
N GLN A 56 15.21 2.76 18.97
CA GLN A 56 15.37 3.04 17.54
C GLN A 56 14.17 2.55 16.69
N GLU A 57 13.54 1.43 17.05
CA GLU A 57 12.39 0.90 16.31
C GLU A 57 11.05 1.50 16.74
N VAL A 58 10.93 1.80 18.03
CA VAL A 58 9.77 2.47 18.61
C VAL A 58 9.64 3.88 18.05
N GLU A 59 10.73 4.66 18.00
CA GLU A 59 10.72 6.03 17.45
C GLU A 59 10.30 6.09 15.96
N LYS A 60 10.60 5.04 15.17
CA LYS A 60 10.18 4.97 13.75
C LYS A 60 8.69 4.64 13.57
N SER A 61 8.08 4.03 14.58
CA SER A 61 6.78 3.36 14.46
C SER A 61 5.69 3.98 15.32
N CYS A 62 6.07 4.64 16.40
CA CYS A 62 5.19 5.26 17.38
C CYS A 62 5.19 6.80 17.22
N PRO A 63 4.07 7.46 17.57
CA PRO A 63 4.02 8.91 17.61
C PRO A 63 4.84 9.46 18.80
N THR A 64 5.16 10.76 18.79
CA THR A 64 6.05 11.39 19.78
C THR A 64 5.54 11.37 21.22
N ASP A 65 4.24 11.21 21.41
CA ASP A 65 3.54 11.16 22.70
C ASP A 65 3.34 9.74 23.25
N ALA A 66 3.73 8.71 22.49
CA ALA A 66 3.66 7.30 22.91
C ALA A 66 5.01 6.59 22.76
N SER A 67 5.47 5.93 23.81
CA SER A 67 6.76 5.23 23.81
C SER A 67 6.71 3.91 24.57
N PHE A 68 7.70 3.06 24.28
CA PHE A 68 7.89 1.75 24.86
C PHE A 68 9.37 1.58 25.16
N VAL A 69 9.73 1.50 26.44
CA VAL A 69 11.13 1.57 26.89
C VAL A 69 11.51 0.35 27.72
N VAL A 70 12.76 -0.07 27.60
CA VAL A 70 13.34 -1.14 28.43
C VAL A 70 13.88 -0.55 29.73
N THR A 71 13.40 -1.03 30.87
CA THR A 71 13.78 -0.51 32.18
C THR A 71 14.85 -1.35 32.86
N GLU A 72 14.77 -2.68 32.74
CA GLU A 72 15.66 -3.61 33.42
C GLU A 72 16.00 -4.80 32.53
N LEU A 73 17.20 -5.35 32.73
CA LEU A 73 17.67 -6.61 32.18
C LEU A 73 18.41 -7.34 33.28
N SER A 74 18.00 -8.57 33.56
CA SER A 74 18.72 -9.48 34.46
C SER A 74 18.84 -10.85 33.82
N GLN A 75 20.01 -11.46 33.92
CA GLN A 75 20.27 -12.79 33.37
C GLN A 75 20.50 -13.76 34.52
N ARG A 76 19.79 -14.88 34.51
CA ARG A 76 19.94 -15.97 35.49
C ARG A 76 20.11 -17.28 34.74
N SER A 77 21.35 -17.79 34.72
CA SER A 77 21.70 -19.01 33.99
C SER A 77 21.27 -18.93 32.52
N THR A 78 20.22 -19.64 32.13
CA THR A 78 19.69 -19.75 30.77
C THR A 78 18.59 -18.74 30.43
N GLU A 79 18.16 -17.92 31.38
CA GLU A 79 17.01 -17.01 31.21
C GLU A 79 17.42 -15.54 31.32
N CYS A 80 16.90 -14.71 30.41
CA CYS A 80 16.90 -13.26 30.55
C CYS A 80 15.52 -12.77 30.96
N ARG A 81 15.47 -12.00 32.04
CA ARG A 81 14.28 -11.30 32.51
C ARG A 81 14.42 -9.82 32.16
N ILE A 82 13.52 -9.33 31.32
CA ILE A 82 13.52 -7.97 30.76
C ILE A 82 12.24 -7.25 31.18
N GLY A 83 12.39 -6.07 31.77
CA GLY A 83 11.28 -5.21 32.15
C GLY A 83 11.06 -4.10 31.14
N PHE A 84 9.79 -3.84 30.86
CA PHE A 84 9.33 -2.85 29.90
C PHE A 84 8.37 -1.87 30.55
N ARG A 85 8.39 -0.62 30.08
CA ARG A 85 7.46 0.42 30.51
C ARG A 85 6.82 1.07 29.29
N TYR A 86 5.50 1.22 29.36
CA TYR A 86 4.69 1.92 28.37
C TYR A 86 4.52 3.37 28.82
N ILE A 87 4.73 4.33 27.91
CA ILE A 87 4.60 5.76 28.18
C ILE A 87 3.55 6.33 27.23
N PRO A 88 2.50 7.03 27.73
CA PRO A 88 2.20 7.25 29.14
C PRO A 88 1.64 5.99 29.83
N ASN A 89 0.96 5.11 29.10
CA ASN A 89 0.46 3.82 29.60
C ASN A 89 0.20 2.86 28.41
N GLN A 90 -0.06 1.59 28.72
CA GLN A 90 -0.27 0.56 27.69
C GLN A 90 -1.47 0.86 26.78
N GLY A 91 -2.57 1.40 27.31
CA GLY A 91 -3.77 1.70 26.54
C GLY A 91 -3.51 2.70 25.40
N GLU A 92 -2.81 3.80 25.71
CA GLU A 92 -2.48 4.82 24.70
C GLU A 92 -1.47 4.32 23.66
N VAL A 93 -0.44 3.57 24.08
CA VAL A 93 0.53 2.96 23.14
C VAL A 93 -0.16 2.00 22.18
N MET A 94 -1.08 1.17 22.69
CA MET A 94 -1.74 0.12 21.90
C MET A 94 -2.87 0.64 21.01
N LYS A 95 -3.34 1.87 21.20
CA LYS A 95 -4.35 2.54 20.37
C LYS A 95 -3.84 2.82 18.95
N HIS A 96 -2.54 3.02 18.79
CA HIS A 96 -1.91 3.28 17.49
C HIS A 96 -1.52 1.96 16.81
N ALA A 97 -2.28 1.53 15.80
CA ALA A 97 -2.09 0.22 15.15
C ALA A 97 -0.64 -0.07 14.69
N LYS A 98 0.07 0.92 14.13
CA LYS A 98 1.48 0.78 13.71
C LYS A 98 2.42 0.58 14.90
N CYS A 99 2.22 1.35 15.97
CA CYS A 99 2.99 1.27 17.20
C CYS A 99 2.72 -0.06 17.93
N ALA A 100 1.45 -0.40 18.11
CA ALA A 100 1.02 -1.65 18.74
C ALA A 100 1.61 -2.88 18.05
N LYS A 101 1.56 -2.92 16.71
CA LYS A 101 2.18 -3.99 15.92
C LYS A 101 3.68 -4.08 16.21
N LYS A 102 4.40 -2.95 16.19
CA LYS A 102 5.85 -2.93 16.43
C LYS A 102 6.20 -3.36 17.86
N VAL A 103 5.46 -2.90 18.87
CA VAL A 103 5.67 -3.29 20.26
C VAL A 103 5.44 -4.79 20.45
N ASN A 104 4.41 -5.35 19.82
CA ASN A 104 4.18 -6.81 19.86
C ASN A 104 5.32 -7.60 19.21
N GLU A 105 5.79 -7.17 18.03
CA GLU A 105 6.96 -7.78 17.37
C GLU A 105 8.22 -7.77 18.27
N ILE A 106 8.47 -6.64 18.96
CA ILE A 106 9.58 -6.51 19.90
C ILE A 106 9.37 -7.48 21.07
N LEU A 107 8.19 -7.51 21.67
CA LEU A 107 7.89 -8.36 22.82
C LEU A 107 7.99 -9.86 22.53
N GLU A 108 7.78 -10.29 21.28
CA GLU A 108 7.89 -11.70 20.89
C GLU A 108 9.35 -12.14 20.82
N ASN A 109 10.24 -11.35 20.19
CA ASN A 109 11.61 -11.77 19.87
C ASN A 109 12.68 -10.72 20.23
N VAL A 110 12.54 -10.06 21.39
CA VAL A 110 13.42 -8.94 21.79
C VAL A 110 14.90 -9.31 21.83
N THR A 111 15.22 -10.51 22.30
CA THR A 111 16.61 -11.00 22.45
C THR A 111 17.25 -11.20 21.10
N ASP A 112 16.56 -11.86 20.18
CA ASP A 112 17.04 -12.13 18.82
C ASP A 112 17.20 -10.82 18.04
N PHE A 113 16.24 -9.91 18.23
CA PHE A 113 16.25 -8.59 17.62
C PHE A 113 17.41 -7.70 18.09
N ALA A 114 17.74 -7.73 19.39
CA ALA A 114 18.80 -6.92 19.98
C ALA A 114 20.19 -7.56 19.81
N TYR A 115 20.30 -8.85 20.07
CA TYR A 115 21.58 -9.56 20.21
C TYR A 115 21.84 -10.58 19.10
N GLY A 116 20.96 -10.75 18.11
CA GLY A 116 21.11 -11.76 17.06
C GLY A 116 20.52 -13.12 17.46
N THR A 117 20.40 -14.03 16.50
CA THR A 117 19.70 -15.31 16.70
C THR A 117 20.51 -16.31 17.51
N GLN A 118 19.82 -17.21 18.21
CA GLN A 118 20.45 -18.23 19.02
C GLN A 118 20.90 -19.43 18.17
N TRP A 119 22.09 -19.94 18.47
CA TRP A 119 22.62 -21.18 17.88
C TRP A 119 22.65 -21.21 16.36
N GLY A 120 23.22 -20.17 15.75
CA GLY A 120 23.31 -20.03 14.29
C GLY A 120 22.22 -19.14 13.70
N CYS A 121 22.14 -19.14 12.37
CA CYS A 121 21.33 -18.19 11.62
C CYS A 121 20.14 -18.90 10.96
N PRO A 122 18.92 -18.36 11.07
CA PRO A 122 17.76 -18.94 10.43
C PRO A 122 17.82 -18.76 8.91
N GLU A 123 17.03 -19.57 8.21
CA GLU A 123 16.77 -19.38 6.78
C GLU A 123 16.12 -18.02 6.55
N THR A 124 16.67 -17.23 5.64
CA THR A 124 16.15 -15.89 5.33
C THR A 124 16.61 -15.41 3.95
N ALA A 125 16.06 -14.28 3.50
CA ALA A 125 16.54 -13.56 2.33
C ALA A 125 17.38 -12.36 2.77
N VAL A 126 18.70 -12.45 2.62
CA VAL A 126 19.62 -11.35 2.94
C VAL A 126 19.53 -10.30 1.85
N SER A 127 19.20 -9.06 2.22
CA SER A 127 19.14 -7.93 1.29
C SER A 127 20.55 -7.46 0.92
N VAL A 128 20.91 -7.63 -0.35
CA VAL A 128 22.19 -7.20 -0.91
C VAL A 128 21.96 -6.07 -1.89
N LYS A 129 22.79 -5.03 -1.81
CA LYS A 129 22.71 -3.87 -2.68
C LYS A 129 23.23 -4.20 -4.08
N VAL A 130 22.47 -3.84 -5.11
CA VAL A 130 22.91 -3.90 -6.52
C VAL A 130 23.18 -2.49 -7.03
N THR A 131 22.27 -1.56 -6.78
CA THR A 131 22.44 -0.12 -7.05
C THR A 131 21.93 0.68 -5.85
N GLU A 132 22.03 2.02 -5.88
CA GLU A 132 21.44 2.89 -4.84
C GLU A 132 19.92 2.72 -4.68
N TYR A 133 19.24 2.19 -5.70
CA TYR A 133 17.77 2.09 -5.74
C TYR A 133 17.27 0.65 -5.89
N TYR A 134 18.18 -0.33 -5.99
CA TYR A 134 17.83 -1.73 -6.25
C TYR A 134 18.57 -2.67 -5.30
N HIS A 135 17.80 -3.48 -4.58
CA HIS A 135 18.29 -4.49 -3.66
C HIS A 135 17.75 -5.87 -4.05
N LEU A 136 18.60 -6.89 -3.92
CA LEU A 136 18.30 -8.28 -4.18
C LEU A 136 18.18 -9.03 -2.85
N GLY A 137 17.10 -9.78 -2.65
CA GLY A 137 17.02 -10.75 -1.55
C GLY A 137 17.70 -12.05 -1.97
N VAL A 138 18.85 -12.37 -1.40
CA VAL A 138 19.56 -13.63 -1.65
C VAL A 138 19.22 -14.62 -0.55
N HIS A 139 18.64 -15.75 -0.93
CA HIS A 139 18.26 -16.80 0.03
C HIS A 139 19.49 -17.49 0.60
N VAL A 140 19.54 -17.58 1.92
CA VAL A 140 20.55 -18.29 2.69
C VAL A 140 19.87 -19.36 3.54
N PRO A 141 20.46 -20.55 3.68
CA PRO A 141 19.83 -21.68 4.37
C PRO A 141 19.76 -21.43 5.89
N SER A 142 19.02 -22.28 6.61
CA SER A 142 19.16 -22.34 8.06
C SER A 142 20.49 -23.01 8.42
N VAL A 143 21.21 -22.43 9.37
CA VAL A 143 22.49 -22.92 9.88
C VAL A 143 22.39 -23.03 11.38
N HIS A 144 22.70 -24.21 11.91
CA HIS A 144 22.82 -24.44 13.34
C HIS A 144 24.29 -24.68 13.67
N THR A 145 24.89 -23.79 14.44
CA THR A 145 26.34 -23.82 14.68
C THR A 145 26.71 -23.26 16.05
N MET A 146 27.83 -23.76 16.57
CA MET A 146 28.53 -23.23 17.74
C MET A 146 29.87 -22.58 17.34
N ALA A 147 30.20 -22.59 16.05
CA ALA A 147 31.42 -21.96 15.54
C ALA A 147 31.27 -20.44 15.50
N LEU A 148 32.38 -19.70 15.61
CA LEU A 148 32.35 -18.22 15.55
C LEU A 148 31.82 -17.70 14.20
N SER A 149 31.98 -18.49 13.13
CA SER A 149 31.50 -18.16 11.79
C SER A 149 31.35 -19.41 10.93
N GLU A 150 30.30 -19.47 10.12
CA GLU A 150 30.11 -20.47 9.07
C GLU A 150 29.84 -19.79 7.74
N THR A 151 30.53 -20.22 6.68
CA THR A 151 30.46 -19.55 5.36
C THR A 151 29.59 -20.36 4.39
N HIS A 152 28.68 -19.67 3.72
CA HIS A 152 27.81 -20.22 2.69
C HIS A 152 27.97 -19.45 1.38
N ALA A 153 28.01 -20.19 0.28
CA ALA A 153 27.98 -19.61 -1.05
C ALA A 153 26.54 -19.25 -1.44
N GLY A 154 26.40 -18.08 -2.05
CA GLY A 154 25.17 -17.64 -2.72
C GLY A 154 25.49 -17.09 -4.10
N GLU A 155 24.44 -16.78 -4.86
CA GLU A 155 24.53 -16.18 -6.18
C GLU A 155 23.66 -14.92 -6.22
N CYS A 156 24.27 -13.80 -6.58
CA CYS A 156 23.53 -12.62 -6.95
C CYS A 156 23.08 -12.74 -8.40
N TYR A 157 21.79 -13.00 -8.59
CA TYR A 157 21.18 -13.09 -9.91
C TYR A 157 20.21 -11.92 -10.10
N VAL A 158 20.46 -11.10 -11.11
CA VAL A 158 19.54 -10.03 -11.56
C VAL A 158 18.94 -10.45 -12.91
N PRO A 159 17.72 -11.03 -12.91
CA PRO A 159 17.14 -11.63 -14.11
C PRO A 159 17.04 -10.68 -15.30
N SER A 160 16.60 -9.43 -15.08
CA SER A 160 16.43 -8.42 -16.14
C SER A 160 17.75 -8.02 -16.80
N LEU A 161 18.86 -8.14 -16.09
CA LEU A 161 20.20 -7.88 -16.61
C LEU A 161 20.88 -9.14 -17.14
N GLN A 162 20.28 -10.32 -16.91
CA GLN A 162 20.91 -11.63 -17.12
C GLN A 162 22.30 -11.73 -16.50
N TRP A 163 22.46 -11.06 -15.37
CA TRP A 163 23.74 -10.93 -14.70
C TRP A 163 23.78 -11.81 -13.46
N LYS A 164 24.89 -12.53 -13.30
CA LYS A 164 25.13 -13.46 -12.20
C LYS A 164 26.51 -13.23 -11.63
N ASN A 165 26.64 -13.21 -10.31
CA ASN A 165 27.94 -13.19 -9.66
C ASN A 165 27.89 -13.94 -8.33
N PRO A 166 28.87 -14.81 -8.00
CA PRO A 166 28.94 -15.44 -6.70
C PRO A 166 29.15 -14.41 -5.58
N ILE A 167 28.53 -14.68 -4.43
CA ILE A 167 28.72 -13.95 -3.18
C ILE A 167 28.87 -14.94 -2.03
N LEU A 168 29.63 -14.57 -1.01
CA LEU A 168 29.78 -15.35 0.21
C LEU A 168 29.03 -14.67 1.34
N PHE A 169 28.24 -15.46 2.06
CA PHE A 169 27.59 -15.08 3.30
C PHE A 169 28.24 -15.80 4.46
N GLN A 170 28.35 -15.10 5.59
CA GLN A 170 28.81 -15.66 6.83
C GLN A 170 27.69 -15.56 7.86
N CYS A 171 27.32 -16.71 8.42
CA CYS A 171 26.58 -16.73 9.66
C CYS A 171 27.60 -16.49 10.77
N ARG A 172 27.67 -15.25 11.26
CA ARG A 172 28.74 -14.80 12.16
C ARG A 172 28.18 -14.50 13.54
N MET A 173 28.86 -15.02 14.57
CA MET A 173 28.57 -14.67 15.95
C MET A 173 29.07 -13.25 16.26
N ASN A 174 28.22 -12.45 16.87
CA ASN A 174 28.55 -11.10 17.33
C ASN A 174 29.15 -11.12 18.75
N THR A 175 29.45 -9.94 19.28
CA THR A 175 30.05 -9.77 20.61
C THR A 175 29.16 -10.23 21.76
N TYR A 176 27.86 -10.38 21.53
CA TYR A 176 26.87 -10.81 22.52
C TYR A 176 26.58 -12.33 22.45
N GLY A 177 27.22 -13.06 21.53
CA GLY A 177 27.02 -14.50 21.34
C GLY A 177 25.84 -14.86 20.43
N GLY A 178 25.11 -13.88 19.90
CA GLY A 178 24.08 -14.13 18.90
C GLY A 178 24.62 -14.07 17.49
N TYR A 179 23.91 -14.71 16.58
CA TYR A 179 24.32 -14.89 15.19
C TYR A 179 23.55 -13.98 14.25
N ALA A 180 24.20 -13.56 13.17
CA ALA A 180 23.54 -12.85 12.08
C ALA A 180 24.20 -13.18 10.75
N TRP A 181 23.39 -13.15 9.69
CA TRP A 181 23.89 -13.22 8.33
C TRP A 181 24.59 -11.92 7.94
N VAL A 182 25.83 -12.04 7.48
CA VAL A 182 26.62 -10.92 6.96
C VAL A 182 27.21 -11.30 5.62
N ALA A 183 27.09 -10.43 4.63
CA ALA A 183 27.79 -10.59 3.36
C ALA A 183 29.30 -10.39 3.57
N SER A 184 30.12 -11.39 3.26
CA SER A 184 31.59 -11.32 3.42
C SER A 184 32.23 -10.37 2.40
N ASN A 185 31.66 -10.29 1.21
CA ASN A 185 32.02 -9.29 0.20
C ASN A 185 30.75 -8.57 -0.28
N PRO A 186 30.30 -7.52 0.45
CA PRO A 186 29.04 -6.85 0.13
C PRO A 186 29.04 -6.17 -1.24
N LYS A 187 30.23 -5.84 -1.77
CA LYS A 187 30.39 -5.20 -3.08
C LYS A 187 30.32 -6.18 -4.25
N ALA A 188 30.32 -7.48 -4.01
CA ALA A 188 30.27 -8.48 -5.07
C ALA A 188 29.04 -8.31 -5.98
N CYS A 189 27.95 -7.75 -5.45
CA CYS A 189 26.69 -7.62 -6.18
C CYS A 189 26.42 -6.21 -6.70
N GLU A 190 27.32 -5.26 -6.41
CA GLU A 190 27.16 -3.87 -6.82
C GLU A 190 27.47 -3.69 -8.30
N LEU A 191 26.56 -3.01 -9.00
CA LEU A 191 26.69 -2.63 -10.40
C LEU A 191 26.65 -1.09 -10.50
N PRO A 192 27.76 -0.40 -10.12
CA PRO A 192 27.79 1.05 -10.02
C PRO A 192 27.53 1.76 -11.36
N GLU A 193 27.82 1.12 -12.48
CA GLU A 193 27.53 1.62 -13.83
C GLU A 193 26.03 1.88 -14.05
N PHE A 194 25.15 1.17 -13.34
CA PHE A 194 23.70 1.34 -13.41
C PHE A 194 23.13 2.24 -12.30
N SER A 195 23.95 2.78 -11.39
CA SER A 195 23.47 3.62 -10.28
C SER A 195 22.85 4.94 -10.75
N ASN A 196 23.25 5.46 -11.92
CA ASN A 196 22.74 6.71 -12.47
C ASN A 196 22.16 6.52 -13.90
N PRO A 197 20.99 5.87 -14.04
CA PRO A 197 20.38 5.66 -15.34
C PRO A 197 20.03 6.99 -16.02
N THR A 198 20.33 7.08 -17.32
CA THR A 198 19.98 8.22 -18.18
C THR A 198 19.38 7.75 -19.49
N ILE A 199 18.60 8.60 -20.16
CA ILE A 199 18.06 8.30 -21.50
C ILE A 199 19.20 8.04 -22.51
N LYS A 200 20.32 8.76 -22.39
CA LYS A 200 21.51 8.57 -23.25
C LYS A 200 22.09 7.16 -23.09
N MET A 201 22.22 6.69 -21.85
CA MET A 201 22.67 5.33 -21.54
C MET A 201 21.71 4.29 -22.12
N MET A 202 20.39 4.47 -21.93
CA MET A 202 19.38 3.58 -22.51
C MET A 202 19.43 3.57 -24.04
N ASN A 203 19.72 4.71 -24.69
CA ASN A 203 19.86 4.75 -26.15
C ASN A 203 21.10 4.00 -26.64
N TYR A 204 22.21 4.04 -25.89
CA TYR A 204 23.41 3.26 -26.23
C TYR A 204 23.15 1.75 -26.17
N LEU A 205 22.36 1.30 -25.20
CA LEU A 205 22.05 -0.12 -24.98
C LEU A 205 21.03 -0.71 -25.97
N LYS A 206 20.45 0.10 -26.88
CA LYS A 206 19.45 -0.34 -27.88
C LYS A 206 19.88 -1.51 -28.75
N ARG A 207 21.18 -1.67 -28.97
CA ARG A 207 21.74 -2.75 -29.79
C ARG A 207 21.74 -4.12 -29.09
N SER A 208 21.46 -4.16 -27.79
CA SER A 208 21.44 -5.40 -27.03
C SER A 208 20.22 -6.26 -27.38
N PRO A 209 20.37 -7.59 -27.53
CA PRO A 209 19.23 -8.49 -27.73
C PRO A 209 18.29 -8.57 -26.51
N ILE A 210 18.75 -8.11 -25.35
CA ILE A 210 17.98 -8.09 -24.09
C ILE A 210 17.55 -6.67 -23.72
N TYR A 211 17.51 -5.78 -24.71
CA TYR A 211 17.31 -4.35 -24.51
C TYR A 211 16.09 -4.00 -23.65
N CYS A 212 14.95 -4.63 -23.93
CA CYS A 212 13.70 -4.38 -23.21
C CYS A 212 13.84 -4.70 -21.70
N SER A 213 14.51 -5.80 -21.36
CA SER A 213 14.77 -6.21 -19.98
C SER A 213 15.71 -5.20 -19.29
N LEU A 214 16.82 -4.83 -19.94
CA LEU A 214 17.74 -3.79 -19.45
C LEU A 214 17.01 -2.47 -19.20
N ARG A 215 16.15 -2.06 -20.14
CA ARG A 215 15.47 -0.78 -20.07
C ARG A 215 14.42 -0.72 -18.96
N ILE A 216 13.69 -1.81 -18.69
CA ILE A 216 12.81 -1.88 -17.49
C ILE A 216 13.63 -1.61 -16.23
N PHE A 217 14.74 -2.33 -16.06
CA PHE A 217 15.59 -2.20 -14.89
C PHE A 217 16.07 -0.75 -14.71
N LEU A 218 16.51 -0.12 -15.79
CA LEU A 218 16.97 1.27 -15.77
C LEU A 218 15.83 2.27 -15.56
N TYR A 219 14.64 2.00 -16.07
CA TYR A 219 13.48 2.86 -15.86
C TYR A 219 13.02 2.92 -14.41
N TYR A 220 13.13 1.80 -13.70
CA TYR A 220 12.86 1.76 -12.27
C TYR A 220 13.75 2.76 -11.52
N GLY A 221 15.07 2.71 -11.75
CA GLY A 221 15.98 3.70 -11.17
C GLY A 221 15.77 5.13 -11.66
N PHE A 222 15.47 5.30 -12.94
CA PHE A 222 15.23 6.62 -13.54
C PHE A 222 14.04 7.35 -12.92
N LEU A 223 12.99 6.62 -12.52
CA LEU A 223 11.85 7.19 -11.79
C LEU A 223 12.19 7.51 -10.33
N LEU A 224 13.02 6.69 -9.68
CA LEU A 224 13.38 6.88 -8.25
C LEU A 224 14.40 8.00 -8.00
N GLN A 225 15.10 8.50 -9.02
CA GLN A 225 16.01 9.64 -8.86
C GLN A 225 15.28 10.90 -8.32
N GLN A 226 15.81 11.51 -7.26
CA GLN A 226 15.24 12.70 -6.60
C GLN A 226 15.57 14.01 -7.33
N LYS A 227 15.06 14.20 -8.55
CA LYS A 227 15.17 15.47 -9.28
C LYS A 227 13.81 16.00 -9.72
N THR A 228 13.69 17.32 -9.78
CA THR A 228 12.61 18.04 -10.46
C THR A 228 12.40 17.45 -11.87
N GLN A 229 11.19 17.52 -12.43
CA GLN A 229 10.76 16.89 -13.72
C GLN A 229 10.23 15.44 -13.67
N LEU A 230 9.50 15.05 -12.62
CA LEU A 230 8.81 13.75 -12.58
C LEU A 230 7.96 13.48 -13.83
N MET A 231 7.27 14.50 -14.36
CA MET A 231 6.41 14.32 -15.52
C MET A 231 7.14 13.95 -16.81
N SER A 232 8.24 14.65 -17.13
CA SER A 232 9.06 14.32 -18.30
C SER A 232 9.51 12.85 -18.23
N ARG A 233 9.81 12.37 -17.03
CA ARG A 233 10.22 10.99 -16.78
C ARG A 233 9.07 10.00 -16.92
N LEU A 234 7.91 10.27 -16.33
CA LEU A 234 6.71 9.43 -16.49
C LEU A 234 6.32 9.32 -17.97
N ASN A 235 6.34 10.43 -18.72
CA ASN A 235 6.13 10.44 -20.16
C ASN A 235 7.17 9.60 -20.91
N ALA A 236 8.46 9.79 -20.61
CA ALA A 236 9.54 9.08 -21.28
C ALA A 236 9.51 7.56 -21.00
N VAL A 237 9.13 7.16 -19.79
CA VAL A 237 8.95 5.75 -19.42
C VAL A 237 7.75 5.16 -20.16
N THR A 238 6.57 5.78 -20.02
CA THR A 238 5.33 5.29 -20.64
C THR A 238 5.44 5.20 -22.16
N LYS A 239 6.03 6.22 -22.80
CA LYS A 239 6.32 6.21 -24.24
C LYS A 239 7.31 5.10 -24.62
N GLY A 240 8.44 4.98 -23.93
CA GLY A 240 9.43 3.96 -24.29
C GLY A 240 8.95 2.53 -24.06
N LEU A 241 8.12 2.28 -23.05
CA LEU A 241 7.47 0.98 -22.85
C LEU A 241 6.54 0.62 -24.04
N THR A 242 5.80 1.59 -24.58
CA THR A 242 4.85 1.35 -25.67
C THR A 242 5.49 1.28 -27.05
N THR A 243 6.49 2.11 -27.32
CA THR A 243 7.08 2.22 -28.67
C THR A 243 8.34 1.39 -28.84
N GLU A 244 9.09 1.15 -27.76
CA GLU A 244 10.44 0.56 -27.84
C GLU A 244 10.55 -0.80 -27.14
N CYS A 245 9.59 -1.18 -26.31
CA CYS A 245 9.57 -2.48 -25.61
C CYS A 245 8.44 -3.41 -26.11
N GLN A 246 8.17 -3.40 -27.41
CA GLN A 246 7.16 -4.28 -28.01
C GLN A 246 7.56 -5.77 -27.99
N ASP A 247 8.85 -6.06 -27.77
CA ASP A 247 9.42 -7.41 -27.75
C ASP A 247 9.00 -8.25 -26.52
N PHE A 248 8.22 -7.73 -25.57
CA PHE A 248 7.64 -8.59 -24.51
C PHE A 248 6.69 -9.67 -25.04
N LYS A 249 6.32 -9.62 -26.33
CA LYS A 249 5.72 -10.77 -27.02
C LYS A 249 6.63 -12.01 -27.04
N ILE A 250 7.95 -11.82 -26.93
CA ILE A 250 8.92 -12.90 -26.82
C ILE A 250 8.95 -13.41 -25.38
N ARG A 251 8.46 -14.64 -25.19
CA ARG A 251 8.22 -15.26 -23.89
C ARG A 251 9.41 -15.19 -22.94
N TRP A 252 10.62 -15.52 -23.41
CA TRP A 252 11.82 -15.57 -22.56
C TRP A 252 12.31 -14.18 -22.11
N ILE A 253 12.13 -13.14 -22.94
CA ILE A 253 12.51 -11.75 -22.59
C ILE A 253 11.62 -11.25 -21.45
N TYR A 254 10.30 -11.47 -21.58
CA TYR A 254 9.37 -11.12 -20.52
C TYR A 254 9.63 -11.95 -19.26
N GLN A 255 9.90 -13.25 -19.37
CA GLN A 255 10.18 -14.11 -18.20
C GLN A 255 11.35 -13.58 -17.37
N ASN A 256 12.42 -13.12 -18.02
CA ASN A 256 13.58 -12.54 -17.35
C ASN A 256 13.29 -11.14 -16.77
N ALA A 257 12.37 -10.38 -17.35
CA ALA A 257 12.06 -9.02 -16.89
C ALA A 257 10.82 -8.93 -15.99
N ARG A 258 10.07 -10.02 -15.80
CA ARG A 258 8.72 -10.04 -15.22
C ARG A 258 8.63 -9.35 -13.87
N VAL A 259 9.55 -9.68 -12.95
CA VAL A 259 9.53 -9.12 -11.58
C VAL A 259 9.76 -7.61 -11.62
N ASP A 260 10.76 -7.15 -12.37
CA ASP A 260 11.06 -5.72 -12.47
C ASP A 260 10.02 -4.95 -13.29
N TYR A 261 9.39 -5.61 -14.27
CA TYR A 261 8.27 -5.06 -15.03
C TYR A 261 7.10 -4.75 -14.10
N HIS A 262 6.68 -5.70 -13.27
CA HIS A 262 5.60 -5.47 -12.32
C HIS A 262 5.95 -4.39 -11.29
N ARG A 263 7.19 -4.38 -10.77
CA ARG A 263 7.68 -3.30 -9.87
C ARG A 263 7.66 -1.92 -10.55
N LEU A 264 8.04 -1.83 -11.82
CA LEU A 264 7.99 -0.59 -12.59
C LEU A 264 6.55 -0.11 -12.79
N ILE A 265 5.63 -1.02 -13.13
CA ILE A 265 4.21 -0.70 -13.26
C ILE A 265 3.64 -0.21 -11.93
N ASP A 266 3.89 -0.92 -10.81
CA ASP A 266 3.47 -0.47 -9.48
C ASP A 266 4.03 0.91 -9.14
N LEU A 267 5.31 1.16 -9.43
CA LEU A 267 5.93 2.47 -9.23
C LEU A 267 5.27 3.57 -10.07
N LEU A 268 4.86 3.29 -11.31
CA LEU A 268 4.09 4.22 -12.12
C LEU A 268 2.75 4.53 -11.44
N PHE A 269 1.98 3.53 -11.03
CA PHE A 269 0.72 3.74 -10.31
C PHE A 269 0.90 4.54 -9.01
N ILE A 270 1.93 4.26 -8.21
CA ILE A 270 2.25 5.00 -6.98
C ILE A 270 2.50 6.48 -7.29
N ASN A 271 3.33 6.77 -8.30
CA ASN A 271 3.66 8.14 -8.67
C ASN A 271 2.45 8.88 -9.25
N LEU A 272 1.60 8.19 -10.00
CA LEU A 272 0.35 8.74 -10.55
C LEU A 272 -0.70 8.99 -9.44
N ARG A 273 -0.68 8.21 -8.35
CA ARG A 273 -1.59 8.37 -7.20
C ARG A 273 -1.20 9.52 -6.27
N LYS A 274 0.09 9.74 -6.02
CA LYS A 274 0.63 10.78 -5.10
C LYS A 274 0.53 12.20 -5.67
N PHE A 275 -0.36 12.39 -6.63
CA PHE A 275 -0.42 13.57 -7.43
C PHE A 275 -1.20 14.71 -6.74
N ASN A 276 -0.51 15.86 -6.66
CA ASN A 276 -0.89 17.24 -6.35
C ASN A 276 -1.56 18.08 -7.47
N ASP A 277 -2.84 18.52 -7.43
CA ASP A 277 -3.53 19.28 -8.52
C ASP A 277 -2.68 20.36 -9.25
N HIS A 278 -1.66 20.90 -8.59
CA HIS A 278 -0.73 21.88 -9.14
C HIS A 278 0.34 21.37 -10.13
N GLN A 279 0.44 20.06 -10.45
CA GLN A 279 1.57 19.53 -11.27
C GLN A 279 1.19 18.80 -12.59
N LEU A 280 -0.04 18.33 -12.77
CA LEU A 280 -0.54 17.48 -13.87
C LEU A 280 -2.06 17.61 -14.03
N PRO A 281 -2.55 17.89 -15.24
CA PRO A 281 -3.97 17.72 -15.50
C PRO A 281 -4.38 16.25 -15.36
N ALA A 282 -5.50 16.00 -14.69
CA ALA A 282 -5.98 14.67 -14.41
C ALA A 282 -6.21 13.82 -15.68
N PHE A 283 -6.48 14.44 -16.85
CA PHE A 283 -6.62 13.71 -18.13
C PHE A 283 -5.33 13.04 -18.59
N ARG A 284 -4.17 13.63 -18.28
CA ARG A 284 -2.87 13.02 -18.60
C ARG A 284 -2.59 11.81 -17.73
N VAL A 285 -2.98 11.88 -16.45
CA VAL A 285 -2.87 10.76 -15.51
C VAL A 285 -3.71 9.58 -16.02
N LEU A 286 -4.96 9.83 -16.41
CA LEU A 286 -5.83 8.81 -16.99
C LEU A 286 -5.28 8.20 -18.29
N SER A 287 -4.73 9.02 -19.17
CA SER A 287 -4.11 8.54 -20.41
C SER A 287 -2.93 7.59 -20.12
N MET A 288 -2.07 7.93 -19.16
CA MET A 288 -0.97 7.05 -18.74
C MET A 288 -1.46 5.74 -18.11
N LEU A 289 -2.49 5.79 -17.27
CA LEU A 289 -3.08 4.60 -16.64
C LEU A 289 -3.68 3.67 -17.69
N LYS A 290 -4.44 4.22 -18.65
CA LYS A 290 -4.97 3.48 -19.81
C LYS A 290 -3.87 2.76 -20.57
N ILE A 291 -2.76 3.44 -20.82
CA ILE A 291 -1.59 2.87 -21.50
C ILE A 291 -1.00 1.71 -20.68
N CYS A 292 -0.80 1.91 -19.37
CA CYS A 292 -0.26 0.89 -18.47
C CYS A 292 -1.17 -0.35 -18.43
N HIS A 293 -2.48 -0.17 -18.31
CA HIS A 293 -3.46 -1.25 -18.31
C HIS A 293 -3.40 -2.05 -19.62
N LYS A 294 -3.38 -1.35 -20.77
CA LYS A 294 -3.30 -1.99 -22.08
C LYS A 294 -2.00 -2.80 -22.21
N LEU A 295 -0.86 -2.21 -21.87
CA LEU A 295 0.46 -2.85 -21.94
C LEU A 295 0.49 -4.11 -21.07
N LEU A 296 -0.05 -4.02 -19.85
CA LEU A 296 -0.14 -5.13 -18.91
C LEU A 296 -1.03 -6.25 -19.44
N ALA A 297 -2.25 -5.92 -19.90
CA ALA A 297 -3.19 -6.87 -20.51
C ALA A 297 -2.56 -7.59 -21.71
N SER A 298 -1.99 -6.84 -22.66
CA SER A 298 -1.44 -7.41 -23.89
C SER A 298 -0.21 -8.28 -23.63
N THR A 299 0.67 -7.86 -22.70
CA THR A 299 1.89 -8.60 -22.37
C THR A 299 1.56 -9.92 -21.69
N LEU A 300 0.67 -9.88 -20.68
CA LEU A 300 0.27 -11.08 -19.96
C LEU A 300 -0.54 -12.03 -20.84
N MET A 301 -1.46 -11.51 -21.65
CA MET A 301 -2.19 -12.33 -22.62
C MET A 301 -1.25 -13.03 -23.60
N GLY A 302 -0.27 -12.30 -24.16
CA GLY A 302 0.74 -12.87 -25.05
C GLY A 302 1.62 -13.93 -24.38
N TYR A 303 1.95 -13.77 -23.09
CA TYR A 303 2.79 -14.71 -22.36
C TYR A 303 2.07 -16.00 -21.94
N PHE A 304 0.83 -15.89 -21.44
CA PHE A 304 0.05 -17.03 -20.94
C PHE A 304 -0.83 -17.69 -22.01
N GLY A 305 -0.98 -17.08 -23.19
CA GLY A 305 -1.60 -17.69 -24.37
C GLY A 305 -3.12 -17.83 -24.29
N GLY A 306 -3.81 -17.17 -23.35
CA GLY A 306 -5.28 -17.13 -23.28
C GLY A 306 -5.97 -18.50 -23.09
N THR A 307 -5.22 -19.58 -22.83
CA THR A 307 -5.73 -20.95 -22.69
C THR A 307 -6.08 -21.33 -21.26
N GLU A 308 -5.44 -20.69 -20.29
CA GLU A 308 -5.60 -20.97 -18.86
C GLU A 308 -6.16 -19.76 -18.12
N LEU A 309 -6.85 -20.03 -17.01
CA LEU A 309 -7.27 -18.98 -16.08
C LEU A 309 -6.03 -18.50 -15.32
N VAL A 310 -5.66 -17.23 -15.51
CA VAL A 310 -4.51 -16.63 -14.82
C VAL A 310 -4.99 -15.53 -13.89
N PHE A 311 -4.50 -15.54 -12.67
CA PHE A 311 -4.72 -14.47 -11.70
C PHE A 311 -3.37 -13.89 -11.25
N GLN A 312 -3.20 -12.59 -11.38
CA GLN A 312 -2.07 -11.84 -10.83
C GLN A 312 -2.58 -10.64 -10.05
N ARG A 313 -1.96 -10.37 -8.91
CA ARG A 313 -2.31 -9.25 -8.04
C ARG A 313 -1.05 -8.62 -7.46
N THR A 314 -1.03 -7.30 -7.43
CA THR A 314 -0.08 -6.50 -6.65
C THR A 314 -0.83 -5.64 -5.64
N GLU A 315 -0.14 -4.72 -4.98
CA GLU A 315 -0.76 -3.73 -4.09
C GLU A 315 -1.68 -2.76 -4.86
N TYR A 316 -1.39 -2.48 -6.13
CA TYR A 316 -2.07 -1.40 -6.88
C TYR A 316 -2.92 -1.86 -8.06
N PHE A 317 -2.72 -3.09 -8.54
CA PHE A 317 -3.53 -3.64 -9.63
C PHE A 317 -3.83 -5.13 -9.47
N GLN A 318 -4.85 -5.56 -10.19
CA GLN A 318 -5.22 -6.96 -10.38
C GLN A 318 -5.38 -7.24 -11.87
N VAL A 319 -4.86 -8.38 -12.31
CA VAL A 319 -5.05 -8.90 -13.67
C VAL A 319 -5.65 -10.29 -13.63
N LEU A 320 -6.67 -10.50 -14.44
CA LEU A 320 -7.25 -11.81 -14.68
C LEU A 320 -7.25 -12.12 -16.18
N ILE A 321 -6.74 -13.27 -16.60
CA ILE A 321 -6.92 -13.78 -17.96
C ILE A 321 -7.96 -14.89 -17.89
N ILE A 322 -9.03 -14.73 -18.67
CA ILE A 322 -10.14 -15.66 -18.77
C ILE A 322 -10.05 -16.35 -20.13
N PRO A 323 -9.91 -17.68 -20.19
CA PRO A 323 -9.86 -18.40 -21.44
C PRO A 323 -11.24 -18.51 -22.10
N LEU A 324 -11.25 -18.74 -23.42
CA LEU A 324 -12.47 -18.99 -24.18
C LEU A 324 -13.25 -20.19 -23.61
N GLY A 325 -14.57 -20.07 -23.53
CA GLY A 325 -15.46 -21.17 -23.12
C GLY A 325 -15.63 -21.36 -21.62
N ARG A 326 -14.92 -20.59 -20.77
CA ARG A 326 -15.24 -20.49 -19.34
C ARG A 326 -16.30 -19.43 -19.11
N PHE A 327 -17.45 -19.88 -18.64
CA PHE A 327 -18.57 -19.01 -18.26
C PHE A 327 -18.49 -18.70 -16.77
N PHE A 328 -18.47 -17.41 -16.44
CA PHE A 328 -18.59 -16.93 -15.07
C PHE A 328 -19.88 -16.11 -14.97
N THR A 329 -20.62 -16.29 -13.89
CA THR A 329 -21.83 -15.49 -13.61
C THR A 329 -21.47 -14.03 -13.31
N ALA A 330 -20.37 -13.81 -12.58
CA ALA A 330 -19.74 -12.51 -12.40
C ALA A 330 -18.27 -12.71 -12.00
N ILE A 331 -17.37 -11.95 -12.61
CA ILE A 331 -15.96 -11.91 -12.25
C ILE A 331 -15.73 -10.68 -11.38
N ARG A 332 -15.44 -10.89 -10.10
CA ARG A 332 -15.07 -9.81 -9.20
C ARG A 332 -13.65 -9.35 -9.48
N CYS A 333 -13.48 -8.05 -9.65
CA CYS A 333 -12.18 -7.42 -9.57
C CYS A 333 -11.92 -6.91 -8.14
N LEU A 334 -10.88 -6.08 -7.95
CA LEU A 334 -10.64 -5.34 -6.70
C LEU A 334 -11.92 -4.65 -6.20
N ASP A 335 -11.94 -4.31 -4.90
CA ASP A 335 -13.13 -3.90 -4.14
C ASP A 335 -14.03 -2.93 -4.93
N GLY A 336 -15.25 -3.38 -5.20
CA GLY A 336 -16.32 -2.57 -5.78
C GLY A 336 -16.52 -2.65 -7.30
N MET A 337 -15.91 -3.61 -8.01
CA MET A 337 -16.22 -3.84 -9.43
C MET A 337 -16.41 -5.32 -9.77
N SER A 338 -17.41 -5.62 -10.60
CA SER A 338 -17.57 -6.95 -11.19
C SER A 338 -17.94 -6.90 -12.67
N VAL A 339 -17.43 -7.86 -13.44
CA VAL A 339 -17.62 -7.95 -14.88
C VAL A 339 -18.38 -9.22 -15.22
N ILE A 340 -19.42 -9.07 -16.03
CA ILE A 340 -20.27 -10.15 -16.51
C ILE A 340 -20.09 -10.20 -18.05
N PRO A 341 -19.33 -11.18 -18.58
CA PRO A 341 -19.15 -11.33 -20.01
C PRO A 341 -20.40 -11.93 -20.64
N ASP A 342 -21.17 -11.12 -21.38
CA ASP A 342 -22.44 -11.56 -21.99
C ASP A 342 -22.22 -12.26 -23.33
N SER A 343 -21.33 -11.74 -24.19
CA SER A 343 -21.13 -12.29 -25.53
C SER A 343 -19.68 -12.22 -26.02
N VAL A 344 -18.71 -12.51 -25.15
CA VAL A 344 -17.29 -12.49 -25.53
C VAL A 344 -16.86 -13.84 -26.11
N LYS A 345 -16.46 -13.86 -27.38
CA LYS A 345 -16.08 -15.08 -28.13
C LYS A 345 -14.57 -15.30 -28.24
N THR A 346 -13.80 -14.78 -27.30
CA THR A 346 -12.34 -14.92 -27.27
C THR A 346 -11.82 -14.86 -25.83
N ALA A 347 -10.57 -15.25 -25.58
CA ALA A 347 -9.96 -15.05 -24.27
C ALA A 347 -9.91 -13.55 -23.92
N VAL A 348 -10.03 -13.21 -22.64
CA VAL A 348 -10.14 -11.82 -22.16
C VAL A 348 -9.19 -11.56 -21.02
N ALA A 349 -8.43 -10.47 -21.09
CA ALA A 349 -7.69 -9.93 -19.98
C ALA A 349 -8.51 -8.83 -19.31
N LEU A 350 -8.71 -8.96 -18.01
CA LEU A 350 -9.26 -7.93 -17.14
C LEU A 350 -8.12 -7.32 -16.36
N VAL A 351 -7.95 -6.00 -16.43
CA VAL A 351 -6.99 -5.26 -15.61
C VAL A 351 -7.76 -4.23 -14.83
N CYS A 352 -7.62 -4.24 -13.50
CA CYS A 352 -8.24 -3.26 -12.63
C CYS A 352 -7.19 -2.68 -11.70
N ASN A 353 -7.35 -1.42 -11.34
CA ASN A 353 -6.56 -0.78 -10.30
C ASN A 353 -7.39 -0.53 -9.05
N ASP A 354 -6.72 -0.29 -7.93
CA ASP A 354 -7.36 0.18 -6.71
C ASP A 354 -7.72 1.68 -6.81
N HIS A 355 -8.57 2.16 -5.90
CA HIS A 355 -9.07 3.53 -5.87
C HIS A 355 -7.93 4.57 -5.82
N LEU A 356 -7.89 5.43 -6.84
CA LEU A 356 -6.85 6.44 -6.99
C LEU A 356 -7.27 7.71 -6.26
N LYS A 357 -6.88 7.80 -4.98
CA LYS A 357 -7.13 8.97 -4.10
C LYS A 357 -6.85 10.33 -4.75
N GLY A 358 -5.84 10.44 -5.61
CA GLY A 358 -5.52 11.69 -6.30
C GLY A 358 -6.54 12.11 -7.37
N LEU A 359 -7.35 11.17 -7.89
CA LEU A 359 -8.40 11.46 -8.89
C LEU A 359 -9.77 11.72 -8.25
N GLU A 360 -9.92 11.53 -6.93
CA GLU A 360 -11.17 11.80 -6.18
C GLU A 360 -11.50 13.29 -6.12
N TYR A 361 -10.48 14.14 -6.13
CA TYR A 361 -10.60 15.58 -5.90
C TYR A 361 -10.62 16.41 -7.19
N GLU A 362 -10.29 15.78 -8.32
CA GLU A 362 -10.15 16.44 -9.61
C GLU A 362 -11.44 16.33 -10.42
N SER A 363 -11.94 17.47 -10.90
CA SER A 363 -13.13 17.51 -11.76
C SER A 363 -12.73 17.39 -13.23
N PHE A 364 -13.12 16.30 -13.87
CA PHE A 364 -13.07 16.11 -15.32
C PHE A 364 -14.35 16.68 -15.92
N TYR A 365 -14.25 17.82 -16.62
CA TYR A 365 -15.42 18.47 -17.24
C TYR A 365 -16.57 18.76 -16.24
N GLY A 366 -16.26 18.95 -14.94
CA GLY A 366 -17.27 19.15 -13.89
C GLY A 366 -17.80 17.87 -13.25
N MET A 367 -17.29 16.71 -13.64
CA MET A 367 -17.65 15.39 -13.13
C MET A 367 -16.46 14.68 -12.47
N HIS A 368 -16.70 13.73 -11.57
CA HIS A 368 -15.66 13.01 -10.84
C HIS A 368 -15.73 11.50 -11.09
N ILE A 369 -14.56 10.85 -11.10
CA ILE A 369 -14.48 9.38 -11.24
C ILE A 369 -14.86 8.76 -9.90
N VAL A 370 -15.91 7.94 -9.94
CA VAL A 370 -16.61 7.36 -8.80
C VAL A 370 -15.93 6.10 -8.30
N VAL A 371 -15.39 5.30 -9.22
CA VAL A 371 -14.78 3.99 -8.97
C VAL A 371 -13.54 3.85 -9.86
N ALA A 372 -12.58 3.02 -9.44
CA ALA A 372 -11.33 2.80 -10.15
C ALA A 372 -11.49 2.33 -11.62
N LEU A 373 -10.40 2.35 -12.40
CA LEU A 373 -10.45 2.01 -13.82
C LEU A 373 -10.49 0.50 -14.00
N LEU A 374 -11.29 0.06 -14.96
CA LEU A 374 -11.37 -1.32 -15.40
C LEU A 374 -11.04 -1.38 -16.89
N THR A 375 -10.07 -2.20 -17.27
CA THR A 375 -9.78 -2.51 -18.67
C THR A 375 -10.21 -3.93 -18.98
N VAL A 376 -11.05 -4.08 -20.00
CA VAL A 376 -11.44 -5.37 -20.57
C VAL A 376 -10.85 -5.47 -21.96
N TRP A 377 -9.86 -6.34 -22.11
CA TRP A 377 -9.07 -6.50 -23.33
C TRP A 377 -9.20 -7.90 -23.92
N PRO A 378 -9.96 -8.08 -25.01
CA PRO A 378 -10.03 -9.35 -25.71
C PRO A 378 -8.71 -9.66 -26.42
N GLU A 379 -8.38 -10.94 -26.53
CA GLU A 379 -7.28 -11.42 -27.36
C GLU A 379 -7.45 -11.02 -28.83
N ASP A 380 -8.68 -11.13 -29.35
CA ASP A 380 -9.06 -10.68 -30.69
C ASP A 380 -10.14 -9.58 -30.61
N PRO A 381 -9.77 -8.31 -30.83
CA PRO A 381 -10.71 -7.18 -30.74
C PRO A 381 -11.68 -7.10 -31.92
N THR A 382 -11.51 -7.91 -32.97
CA THR A 382 -12.41 -7.92 -34.13
C THR A 382 -13.66 -8.78 -33.91
N LYS A 383 -13.62 -9.67 -32.92
CA LYS A 383 -14.74 -10.54 -32.58
C LYS A 383 -15.82 -9.80 -31.80
N LYS A 384 -17.05 -10.35 -31.84
CA LYS A 384 -18.18 -9.84 -31.07
C LYS A 384 -17.79 -9.72 -29.59
N PHE A 385 -18.02 -8.54 -29.03
CA PHE A 385 -17.69 -8.18 -27.67
C PHE A 385 -18.92 -7.58 -26.98
N GLN A 386 -19.24 -8.08 -25.79
CA GLN A 386 -20.25 -7.48 -24.93
C GLN A 386 -19.99 -7.87 -23.49
N VAL A 387 -19.96 -6.88 -22.61
CA VAL A 387 -19.81 -7.05 -21.17
C VAL A 387 -20.81 -6.17 -20.44
N ARG A 388 -21.27 -6.65 -19.30
CA ARG A 388 -21.89 -5.82 -18.27
C ARG A 388 -20.89 -5.60 -17.14
N ILE A 389 -20.79 -4.38 -16.66
CA ILE A 389 -19.90 -3.98 -15.58
C ILE A 389 -20.77 -3.46 -14.46
N ASN A 390 -20.71 -4.12 -13.32
CA ASN A 390 -21.41 -3.70 -12.11
C ASN A 390 -20.40 -3.02 -11.17
N TYR A 391 -20.60 -1.73 -10.96
CA TYR A 391 -19.85 -0.90 -10.03
C TYR A 391 -20.58 -0.84 -8.70
N THR A 392 -19.95 -1.27 -7.61
CA THR A 392 -20.47 -1.05 -6.25
C THR A 392 -20.06 0.34 -5.81
N LEU A 393 -21.04 1.11 -5.39
CA LEU A 393 -20.83 2.47 -4.90
C LEU A 393 -20.35 2.41 -3.45
N PRO A 394 -19.33 3.20 -3.06
CA PRO A 394 -19.01 3.38 -1.66
C PRO A 394 -20.22 3.94 -0.91
N PRO A 395 -20.45 3.55 0.36
CA PRO A 395 -21.63 3.93 1.16
C PRO A 395 -21.75 5.44 1.43
N PHE A 396 -20.81 6.25 0.95
CA PHE A 396 -20.72 7.69 1.18
C PHE A 396 -21.15 8.53 -0.04
N GLN A 397 -21.46 7.92 -1.18
CA GLN A 397 -21.95 8.63 -2.37
C GLN A 397 -23.48 8.68 -2.39
N GLN A 398 -24.03 9.88 -2.60
CA GLN A 398 -25.46 10.13 -2.77
C GLN A 398 -25.91 9.77 -4.20
N PRO A 399 -27.22 9.52 -4.43
CA PRO A 399 -27.77 9.41 -5.77
C PRO A 399 -27.42 10.66 -6.59
N GLY A 400 -26.82 10.44 -7.75
CA GLY A 400 -26.54 11.48 -8.75
C GLY A 400 -26.63 10.87 -10.15
N ASN A 401 -26.45 11.69 -11.18
CA ASN A 401 -26.39 11.18 -12.55
C ASN A 401 -25.05 10.46 -12.73
N TYR A 402 -25.10 9.17 -13.04
CA TYR A 402 -23.93 8.37 -13.35
C TYR A 402 -23.75 8.24 -14.86
N ILE A 403 -22.50 8.23 -15.30
CA ILE A 403 -22.13 8.03 -16.69
C ILE A 403 -21.16 6.86 -16.78
N CYS A 404 -21.56 5.86 -17.55
CA CYS A 404 -20.73 4.71 -17.91
C CYS A 404 -19.77 5.11 -19.04
N ALA A 405 -18.55 5.52 -18.69
CA ALA A 405 -17.59 6.06 -19.64
C ALA A 405 -16.64 5.00 -20.20
N ARG A 406 -16.21 5.19 -21.45
CA ARG A 406 -15.19 4.38 -22.13
C ARG A 406 -14.10 5.28 -22.69
N PHE A 407 -12.84 4.88 -22.51
CA PHE A 407 -11.71 5.56 -23.14
C PHE A 407 -11.48 5.05 -24.57
N ILE A 408 -11.38 5.98 -25.53
CA ILE A 408 -10.97 5.68 -26.91
C ILE A 408 -9.44 5.53 -26.96
N TYR A 409 -8.93 4.58 -27.74
CA TYR A 409 -7.49 4.29 -27.81
C TYR A 409 -6.68 5.27 -28.67
N ASP A 410 -7.33 5.93 -29.64
CA ASP A 410 -6.71 6.90 -30.55
C ASP A 410 -6.81 8.36 -30.06
N GLY A 411 -7.21 8.59 -28.80
CA GLY A 411 -7.25 9.92 -28.20
C GLY A 411 -7.12 9.89 -26.68
N ASP A 412 -6.84 11.05 -26.09
CA ASP A 412 -6.87 11.27 -24.64
C ASP A 412 -8.28 11.61 -24.12
N ILE A 413 -9.29 11.45 -24.99
CA ILE A 413 -10.66 11.88 -24.73
C ILE A 413 -11.43 10.73 -24.08
N LEU A 414 -11.97 11.01 -22.89
CA LEU A 414 -13.08 10.28 -22.32
C LEU A 414 -14.30 10.58 -23.21
N ASP A 415 -14.82 9.56 -23.89
CA ASP A 415 -16.10 9.72 -24.59
C ASP A 415 -17.21 9.53 -23.56
N GLU A 416 -17.84 10.64 -23.18
CA GLU A 416 -18.95 10.72 -22.25
C GLU A 416 -20.26 10.28 -22.94
N SER A 417 -20.40 9.06 -23.46
CA SER A 417 -21.71 8.73 -24.05
C SER A 417 -22.07 7.26 -24.29
N SER A 418 -23.39 7.04 -24.23
CA SER A 418 -24.16 5.93 -24.79
C SER A 418 -23.91 5.64 -26.26
N ASN A 419 -23.28 6.56 -27.00
CA ASN A 419 -23.03 6.46 -28.45
C ASN A 419 -21.71 5.74 -28.77
N ASP A 420 -20.77 5.66 -27.84
CA ASP A 420 -19.50 4.94 -28.05
C ASP A 420 -19.50 3.52 -27.46
N GLY A 421 -20.69 2.93 -27.43
CA GLY A 421 -20.90 1.53 -27.10
C GLY A 421 -20.73 1.20 -25.62
N CYS A 422 -20.92 2.16 -24.69
CA CYS A 422 -21.21 1.82 -23.30
C CYS A 422 -22.30 2.75 -22.72
N TRP A 423 -23.26 2.18 -21.99
CA TRP A 423 -24.38 2.95 -21.41
C TRP A 423 -24.82 2.37 -20.07
N GLU A 424 -25.46 3.21 -19.26
CA GLU A 424 -26.12 2.79 -18.02
C GLU A 424 -27.35 1.93 -18.35
N VAL A 425 -27.46 0.78 -17.68
CA VAL A 425 -28.64 -0.10 -17.74
C VAL A 425 -29.53 0.13 -16.54
N GLU A 426 -28.92 0.24 -15.36
CA GLU A 426 -29.63 0.34 -14.09
C GLU A 426 -28.72 1.00 -13.05
N ALA A 427 -29.28 1.92 -12.27
CA ALA A 427 -28.60 2.57 -11.16
C ALA A 427 -29.45 2.45 -9.88
N HIS A 428 -28.81 2.02 -8.80
CA HIS A 428 -29.38 1.90 -7.46
C HIS A 428 -28.50 2.63 -6.46
N GLU A 429 -28.99 2.74 -5.22
CA GLU A 429 -28.30 3.41 -4.11
C GLU A 429 -26.87 2.91 -3.88
N PHE A 430 -26.62 1.61 -4.09
CA PHE A 430 -25.32 0.98 -3.78
C PHE A 430 -24.59 0.44 -4.99
N TRP A 431 -25.15 0.54 -6.20
CA TRP A 431 -24.51 -0.01 -7.39
C TRP A 431 -25.03 0.58 -8.69
N VAL A 432 -24.18 0.59 -9.71
CA VAL A 432 -24.51 1.00 -11.08
C VAL A 432 -24.08 -0.09 -12.05
N LEU A 433 -25.01 -0.51 -12.91
CA LEU A 433 -24.78 -1.51 -13.94
C LEU A 433 -24.65 -0.84 -15.30
N CYS A 434 -23.47 -0.95 -15.88
CA CYS A 434 -23.14 -0.49 -17.22
C CYS A 434 -23.13 -1.65 -18.20
N LYS A 435 -23.51 -1.41 -19.45
CA LYS A 435 -23.40 -2.37 -20.55
C LYS A 435 -22.55 -1.80 -21.67
N CYS A 436 -21.47 -2.50 -22.02
CA CYS A 436 -20.55 -2.08 -23.05
C CYS A 436 -20.40 -3.12 -24.17
N THR A 437 -20.34 -2.66 -25.43
CA THR A 437 -20.27 -3.46 -26.66
C THR A 437 -18.94 -3.31 -27.41
N LYS A 438 -18.04 -2.45 -26.94
CA LYS A 438 -16.68 -2.31 -27.46
C LYS A 438 -15.66 -2.55 -26.35
N PRO A 439 -14.51 -3.18 -26.64
CA PRO A 439 -13.46 -3.36 -25.65
C PRO A 439 -12.81 -2.02 -25.28
N GLY A 440 -12.27 -1.95 -24.08
CA GLY A 440 -11.42 -0.83 -23.68
C GLY A 440 -11.25 -0.64 -22.19
N THR A 441 -10.90 0.58 -21.82
CA THR A 441 -10.84 1.00 -20.42
C THR A 441 -12.12 1.75 -20.09
N PHE A 442 -12.69 1.44 -18.94
CA PHE A 442 -13.98 1.91 -18.47
C PHE A 442 -13.82 2.59 -17.12
N ALA A 443 -14.67 3.56 -16.88
CA ALA A 443 -14.80 4.25 -15.61
C ALA A 443 -16.27 4.56 -15.35
N LEU A 444 -16.64 4.64 -14.07
CA LEU A 444 -17.90 5.23 -13.67
C LEU A 444 -17.66 6.68 -13.28
N ILE A 445 -18.40 7.60 -13.89
CA ILE A 445 -18.29 9.04 -13.68
C ILE A 445 -19.60 9.54 -13.06
N GLN A 446 -19.56 10.57 -12.22
CA GLN A 446 -20.74 11.19 -11.63
C GLN A 446 -20.65 12.71 -11.70
N ASP A 447 -21.79 13.36 -11.95
CA ASP A 447 -21.95 14.82 -11.84
C ASP A 447 -21.58 15.34 -10.44
N ARG A 448 -21.00 16.54 -10.38
CA ARG A 448 -20.52 17.15 -9.12
C ARG A 448 -21.58 17.08 -8.01
N MET A 449 -21.18 16.57 -6.83
CA MET A 449 -21.97 16.81 -5.63
C MET A 449 -21.98 18.34 -5.37
N PRO A 450 -23.13 18.94 -5.05
CA PRO A 450 -23.21 20.38 -4.73
C PRO A 450 -22.42 20.75 -3.46
N LEU A 451 -21.93 19.76 -2.70
CA LEU A 451 -21.11 19.90 -1.51
C LEU A 451 -19.85 19.06 -1.75
N GLY A 452 -18.66 19.65 -1.63
CA GLY A 452 -17.39 18.98 -1.87
C GLY A 452 -17.19 17.67 -1.08
N PRO A 453 -16.20 16.84 -1.42
CA PRO A 453 -16.00 15.51 -0.84
C PRO A 453 -15.86 15.53 0.68
N ASP A 454 -15.21 16.56 1.25
CA ASP A 454 -15.10 16.72 2.70
C ASP A 454 -16.45 17.07 3.34
N THR A 455 -17.23 17.97 2.75
CA THR A 455 -18.56 18.35 3.27
C THR A 455 -19.59 17.22 3.14
N ALA A 456 -19.53 16.41 2.08
CA ALA A 456 -20.33 15.19 1.96
C ALA A 456 -19.95 14.17 3.04
N LYS A 457 -18.65 13.99 3.30
CA LYS A 457 -18.13 13.12 4.37
C LYS A 457 -18.54 13.62 5.76
N TYR A 458 -18.54 14.92 6.00
CA TYR A 458 -19.00 15.54 7.26
C TYR A 458 -20.52 15.45 7.42
N LYS A 459 -21.30 15.75 6.38
CA LYS A 459 -22.77 15.66 6.41
C LYS A 459 -23.25 14.23 6.61
N ASN A 460 -22.55 13.25 6.02
CA ASN A 460 -22.86 11.83 6.24
C ASN A 460 -22.36 11.30 7.60
N LYS A 461 -21.29 11.87 8.17
CA LYS A 461 -20.92 11.62 9.58
C LYS A 461 -22.00 12.10 10.54
N LEU A 462 -22.72 13.16 10.17
CA LEU A 462 -23.85 13.69 10.93
C LEU A 462 -25.14 12.88 10.68
N SER A 463 -25.32 12.31 9.48
CA SER A 463 -26.51 11.50 9.13
C SER A 463 -26.40 10.00 9.47
N GLN A 464 -25.39 9.57 10.25
CA GLN A 464 -25.39 8.21 10.76
C GLN A 464 -26.53 8.04 11.78
N PRO A 465 -27.19 6.88 11.84
CA PRO A 465 -28.29 6.64 12.79
C PRO A 465 -27.85 6.85 14.26
N THR A 466 -26.56 6.63 14.55
CA THR A 466 -25.95 6.89 15.85
C THR A 466 -25.83 8.38 16.18
N THR A 467 -25.51 9.23 15.20
CA THR A 467 -25.44 10.69 15.38
C THR A 467 -26.81 11.34 15.40
N ASP A 468 -27.78 10.84 14.65
CA ASP A 468 -29.18 11.29 14.74
C ASP A 468 -29.78 10.98 16.12
N MET A 469 -29.55 9.79 16.67
CA MET A 469 -29.96 9.49 18.06
C MET A 469 -29.27 10.40 19.08
N MET A 470 -27.99 10.72 18.90
CA MET A 470 -27.27 11.67 19.75
C MET A 470 -27.85 13.09 19.64
N HIS A 471 -28.18 13.56 18.43
CA HIS A 471 -28.77 14.88 18.23
C HIS A 471 -30.17 14.98 18.82
N VAL A 472 -31.00 13.95 18.67
CA VAL A 472 -32.31 13.86 19.33
C VAL A 472 -32.16 13.85 20.84
N ALA A 473 -31.22 13.06 21.38
CA ALA A 473 -30.96 13.02 22.82
C ALA A 473 -30.47 14.37 23.38
N VAL A 474 -29.59 15.07 22.66
CA VAL A 474 -29.11 16.41 23.05
C VAL A 474 -30.22 17.46 22.97
N LEU A 475 -31.07 17.42 21.94
CA LEU A 475 -32.25 18.30 21.84
C LEU A 475 -33.27 18.02 22.94
N LEU A 476 -33.46 16.75 23.32
CA LEU A 476 -34.30 16.35 24.45
C LEU A 476 -33.73 16.83 25.78
N LEU A 477 -32.42 16.70 25.99
CA LEU A 477 -31.74 17.21 27.19
C LEU A 477 -31.78 18.74 27.28
N LEU A 478 -31.61 19.45 26.16
CA LEU A 478 -31.68 20.91 26.13
C LEU A 478 -33.09 21.42 26.34
N SER A 479 -34.09 20.80 25.71
CA SER A 479 -35.50 21.17 25.87
C SER A 479 -36.01 20.87 27.28
N THR A 480 -35.67 19.70 27.85
CA THR A 480 -35.98 19.37 29.24
C THR A 480 -35.26 20.28 30.23
N SER A 481 -33.99 20.63 29.98
CA SER A 481 -33.26 21.59 30.79
C SER A 481 -33.89 22.99 30.73
N CYS A 482 -34.32 23.45 29.55
CA CYS A 482 -35.02 24.72 29.39
C CYS A 482 -36.38 24.72 30.12
N LEU A 483 -37.15 23.63 30.02
CA LEU A 483 -38.42 23.47 30.72
C LEU A 483 -38.24 23.41 32.23
N LEU A 484 -37.26 22.67 32.74
CA LEU A 484 -36.89 22.67 34.16
C LEU A 484 -36.48 24.06 34.62
N HIS A 485 -35.71 24.78 33.81
CA HIS A 485 -35.26 26.13 34.15
C HIS A 485 -36.40 27.16 34.17
N LEU A 486 -37.43 26.96 33.34
CA LEU A 486 -38.66 27.75 33.34
C LEU A 486 -39.56 27.37 34.53
N TYR A 487 -39.64 26.09 34.88
CA TYR A 487 -40.45 25.58 35.99
C TYR A 487 -39.88 25.94 37.37
N ILE A 488 -38.56 26.03 37.51
CA ILE A 488 -37.89 26.49 38.75
C ILE A 488 -37.97 28.02 38.89
N ARG A 489 -38.22 28.75 37.80
CA ARG A 489 -38.36 30.22 37.79
C ARG A 489 -39.82 30.71 37.92
N TRP A 490 -40.79 29.81 37.81
CA TRP A 490 -42.16 30.00 38.29
C TRP A 490 -42.25 29.59 39.76
#